data_AF-A0A257AEE7-F1
#
_entry.id   AF-A0A257AEE7-F1
#
_cell.length_a   1.000
_cell.length_b   1.000
_cell.length_c   1.000
_cell.angle_alpha   90.00
_cell.angle_beta   90.00
_cell.angle_gamma   90.00
#
_symmetry.space_group_name_H-M   'P 1'
#
loop_
_entity.id
_entity.type
_entity.pdbx_description
1 polymer ?
#
loop_
_entity_poly.entity_id
_entity_poly.type
_entity_poly.pdbx_seq_one_letter_code
_entity_poly.pdbx_strand_id
1 'polypeptide(L)'
;MSYNVGLHHIMVKGRPYSELVVRIVQKIEEKKSPEFSIRDFSGIDSTDWRKVVAKLNSDGFIIKAKRRSGNRATIYRDRRLCYDFWRWCEKYDWREYLY
;
A
#
# COMPACT_ATOMS: atom_id res chain seq x y z
N MET A 1 14.37 15.36 12.44
CA MET A 1 14.04 13.92 12.40
C MET A 1 13.51 13.56 11.03
N SER A 2 14.13 12.59 10.37
CA SER A 2 14.00 12.32 8.94
C SER A 2 12.73 11.54 8.61
N TYR A 3 11.71 12.24 8.11
CA TYR A 3 10.41 11.66 7.71
C TYR A 3 10.49 10.74 6.47
N ASN A 4 11.67 10.54 5.86
CA ASN A 4 11.86 9.74 4.65
C ASN A 4 12.18 8.26 4.89
N VAL A 5 12.36 7.83 6.15
CA VAL A 5 12.83 6.47 6.45
C VAL A 5 11.71 5.42 6.36
N GLY A 6 10.45 5.82 6.54
CA GLY A 6 9.34 4.86 6.68
C GLY A 6 9.11 3.99 5.44
N LEU A 7 8.97 4.62 4.26
CA LEU A 7 8.63 3.90 3.03
C LEU A 7 9.82 3.09 2.48
N HIS A 8 11.05 3.56 2.70
CA HIS A 8 12.27 2.86 2.26
C HIS A 8 12.41 1.48 2.91
N HIS A 9 11.95 1.32 4.15
CA HIS A 9 11.95 0.00 4.82
C HIS A 9 10.89 -0.97 4.29
N ILE A 10 9.92 -0.48 3.53
CA ILE A 10 8.87 -1.29 2.91
C ILE A 10 9.25 -1.59 1.46
N MET A 11 9.81 -0.61 0.74
CA MET A 11 10.29 -0.72 -0.63
C MET A 11 11.65 -1.42 -0.66
N VAL A 12 11.64 -2.74 -0.76
CA VAL A 12 12.84 -3.59 -0.85
C VAL A 12 12.87 -4.27 -2.22
N LYS A 13 13.99 -4.15 -2.93
CA LYS A 13 14.15 -4.67 -4.29
C LYS A 13 13.88 -6.19 -4.36
N GLY A 14 13.13 -6.62 -5.38
CA GLY A 14 12.79 -8.02 -5.63
C GLY A 14 11.86 -8.65 -4.58
N ARG A 15 11.24 -7.85 -3.70
CA ARG A 15 10.31 -8.35 -2.68
C ARG A 15 8.85 -8.13 -3.11
N PRO A 16 7.95 -9.12 -2.84
CA PRO A 16 6.51 -8.97 -3.08
C PRO A 16 5.88 -7.74 -2.41
N TYR A 17 6.47 -7.24 -1.33
CA TYR A 17 6.01 -6.03 -0.64
C TYR A 17 6.02 -4.79 -1.54
N SER A 18 7.10 -4.60 -2.32
CA SER A 18 7.25 -3.44 -3.19
C SER A 18 6.20 -3.43 -4.29
N GLU A 19 5.98 -4.60 -4.91
CA GLU A 19 4.96 -4.77 -5.94
C GLU A 19 3.56 -4.48 -5.40
N LEU A 20 3.23 -5.01 -4.22
CA LEU A 20 1.94 -4.79 -3.59
C LEU A 20 1.70 -3.32 -3.22
N VAL A 21 2.71 -2.61 -2.72
CA VAL A 21 2.61 -1.18 -2.43
C VAL A 21 2.35 -0.38 -3.69
N VAL A 22 3.11 -0.63 -4.76
CA VAL A 22 2.92 0.05 -6.05
C VAL A 22 1.52 -0.21 -6.60
N ARG A 23 1.07 -1.47 -6.60
CA ARG A 23 -0.29 -1.82 -7.06
C ARG A 23 -1.36 -1.10 -6.26
N ILE A 24 -1.22 -1.01 -4.93
CA ILE A 24 -2.17 -0.30 -4.06
C ILE A 24 -2.24 1.18 -4.42
N VAL A 25 -1.09 1.85 -4.54
CA VAL A 25 -1.01 3.28 -4.90
C VAL A 25 -1.67 3.52 -6.25
N GLN A 26 -1.28 2.76 -7.28
CA GLN A 26 -1.87 2.86 -8.62
C GLN A 26 -3.39 2.68 -8.58
N LYS A 27 -3.89 1.73 -7.78
CA LYS A 27 -5.32 1.46 -7.68
C LYS A 27 -6.11 2.58 -7.01
N ILE A 28 -5.56 3.20 -5.97
CA ILE A 28 -6.16 4.37 -5.30
C ILE A 28 -6.31 5.53 -6.29
N GLU A 29 -5.28 5.76 -7.10
CA GLU A 29 -5.26 6.83 -8.10
C GLU A 29 -6.20 6.57 -9.26
N GLU A 30 -6.17 5.36 -9.83
CA GLU A 30 -7.03 4.94 -10.93
C GLU A 30 -8.52 5.10 -10.54
N LYS A 31 -8.88 4.64 -9.34
CA LYS A 31 -10.26 4.74 -8.84
C LYS A 31 -10.65 6.15 -8.40
N LYS A 32 -9.69 7.06 -8.23
CA LYS A 32 -9.87 8.34 -7.51
C LYS A 32 -10.58 8.16 -6.16
N SER A 33 -10.29 7.05 -5.49
CA SER A 33 -10.91 6.65 -4.22
C SER A 33 -9.81 6.29 -3.24
N PRO A 34 -9.81 6.85 -2.02
CA PRO A 34 -8.82 6.49 -1.01
C PRO A 34 -9.07 5.09 -0.45
N GLU A 35 -10.21 4.44 -0.76
CA GLU A 35 -10.58 3.14 -0.22
C GLU A 35 -10.23 1.99 -1.17
N PHE A 36 -9.67 0.93 -0.60
CA PHE A 36 -9.27 -0.28 -1.33
C PHE A 36 -9.40 -1.55 -0.46
N SER A 37 -9.42 -2.72 -1.10
CA SER A 37 -9.47 -4.02 -0.43
C SER A 37 -8.77 -5.10 -1.25
N ILE A 38 -8.53 -6.28 -0.66
CA ILE A 38 -7.90 -7.42 -1.36
C ILE A 38 -8.63 -7.79 -2.66
N ARG A 39 -9.95 -7.54 -2.75
CA ARG A 39 -10.76 -7.85 -3.94
C ARG A 39 -10.39 -7.01 -5.16
N ASP A 40 -9.72 -5.89 -4.96
CA ASP A 40 -9.28 -5.00 -6.04
C ASP A 40 -8.05 -5.54 -6.78
N PHE A 41 -7.50 -6.64 -6.28
CA PHE A 41 -6.23 -7.16 -6.73
C PHE A 41 -6.30 -8.68 -6.89
N SER A 42 -6.63 -9.13 -8.10
CA SER A 42 -6.65 -10.56 -8.44
C SER A 42 -5.22 -11.15 -8.44
N GLY A 43 -5.13 -12.43 -8.07
CA GLY A 43 -3.87 -13.19 -8.12
C GLY A 43 -2.85 -12.89 -7.02
N ILE A 44 -3.18 -12.07 -6.03
CA ILE A 44 -2.32 -11.86 -4.85
C ILE A 44 -2.51 -12.99 -3.84
N ASP A 45 -1.39 -13.49 -3.31
CA ASP A 45 -1.40 -14.40 -2.17
C ASP A 45 -1.95 -13.72 -0.90
N SER A 46 -2.90 -14.39 -0.24
CA SER A 46 -3.59 -13.85 0.94
C SER A 46 -2.68 -13.64 2.15
N THR A 47 -1.55 -14.35 2.22
CA THR A 47 -0.56 -14.21 3.29
C THR A 47 0.29 -12.97 3.04
N ASP A 48 0.77 -12.77 1.81
CA ASP A 48 1.55 -11.59 1.45
C ASP A 48 0.72 -10.31 1.56
N TRP A 49 -0.54 -10.35 1.11
CA TRP A 49 -1.50 -9.28 1.35
C TRP A 49 -1.58 -8.90 2.83
N ARG A 50 -1.81 -9.89 3.70
CA ARG A 50 -1.96 -9.65 5.15
C ARG A 50 -0.72 -9.02 5.74
N LYS A 51 0.47 -9.49 5.36
CA LYS A 51 1.72 -8.96 5.90
C LYS A 51 1.97 -7.51 5.44
N VAL A 52 1.79 -7.22 4.15
CA VAL A 52 1.96 -5.85 3.60
C VAL A 52 1.00 -4.88 4.27
N VAL A 53 -0.28 -5.23 4.32
CA VAL A 53 -1.31 -4.35 4.85
C VAL A 53 -1.19 -4.18 6.36
N ALA A 54 -0.77 -5.22 7.10
CA ALA A 54 -0.45 -5.09 8.51
C ALA A 54 0.72 -4.12 8.74
N LYS A 55 1.78 -4.21 7.94
CA LYS A 55 2.93 -3.30 8.02
C LYS A 55 2.53 -1.86 7.70
N LEU A 56 1.82 -1.63 6.60
CA LEU A 56 1.32 -0.31 6.20
C LEU A 56 0.41 0.32 7.25
N ASN A 57 -0.47 -0.48 7.86
CA ASN A 57 -1.37 0.00 8.92
C ASN A 57 -0.61 0.28 10.23
N SER A 58 0.36 -0.57 10.60
CA SER A 58 1.21 -0.38 11.78
C SER A 58 2.05 0.89 11.68
N ASP A 59 2.59 1.18 10.50
CA ASP A 59 3.40 2.36 10.24
C ASP A 59 2.55 3.62 9.95
N GLY A 60 1.21 3.47 9.94
CA GLY A 60 0.27 4.57 9.82
C GLY A 60 0.07 5.13 8.40
N PHE A 61 0.51 4.41 7.36
CA PHE A 61 0.28 4.79 5.96
C PHE A 61 -1.17 4.63 5.53
N ILE A 62 -1.85 3.62 6.07
CA ILE A 62 -3.25 3.30 5.81
C ILE A 62 -3.99 3.08 7.13
N ILE A 63 -5.32 3.11 7.09
CA ILE A 63 -6.19 2.82 8.22
C ILE A 63 -7.32 1.86 7.81
N LYS A 64 -7.91 1.14 8.76
CA LYS A 64 -9.13 0.37 8.51
C LYS A 64 -10.33 1.31 8.39
N ALA A 65 -11.09 1.20 7.31
CA ALA A 65 -12.34 1.93 7.14
C ALA A 65 -13.47 1.31 8.00
N LYS A 66 -14.45 2.12 8.42
CA LYS A 66 -15.62 1.62 9.15
C LYS A 66 -16.39 0.62 8.27
N ARG A 67 -16.75 -0.53 8.83
CA ARG A 67 -17.55 -1.55 8.13
C ARG A 67 -18.91 -0.95 7.74
N ARG A 68 -19.21 -0.91 6.45
CA ARG A 68 -20.61 -0.85 5.99
C ARG A 68 -21.17 -2.26 6.05
N SER A 69 -22.36 -2.41 6.63
CA SER A 69 -23.05 -3.69 6.83
C SER A 69 -23.03 -4.53 5.54
N GLY A 70 -22.67 -5.81 5.64
CA GLY A 70 -22.73 -6.78 4.54
C GLY A 70 -21.41 -7.11 3.83
N ASN A 71 -20.33 -6.31 3.97
CA ASN A 71 -19.07 -6.63 3.29
C ASN A 71 -18.16 -7.53 4.14
N ARG A 72 -17.88 -8.75 3.65
CA ARG A 72 -16.94 -9.71 4.30
C ARG A 72 -15.47 -9.29 4.20
N ALA A 73 -15.10 -8.49 3.20
CA ALA A 73 -13.72 -8.03 3.02
C ALA A 73 -13.42 -6.81 3.90
N THR A 74 -12.22 -6.77 4.49
CA THR A 74 -11.76 -5.57 5.21
C THR A 74 -11.40 -4.49 4.20
N ILE A 75 -12.01 -3.31 4.35
CA ILE A 75 -11.72 -2.12 3.56
C ILE A 75 -10.64 -1.32 4.30
N TYR A 76 -9.61 -0.94 3.56
CA TYR A 76 -8.55 -0.05 4.00
C TYR A 76 -8.72 1.30 3.31
N ARG A 77 -8.27 2.36 3.97
CA ARG A 77 -8.29 3.71 3.47
C ARG A 77 -6.88 4.29 3.52
N ASP A 78 -6.49 4.95 2.44
CA ASP A 78 -5.30 5.77 2.39
C ASP A 78 -5.35 6.89 3.45
N ARG A 79 -4.23 7.07 4.15
CA ARG A 79 -4.02 8.19 5.08
C ARG A 79 -2.89 9.08 4.59
N ARG A 80 -1.79 8.47 4.17
CA ARG A 80 -0.58 9.16 3.69
C ARG A 80 0.28 8.28 2.77
N LEU A 81 -0.21 7.11 2.37
CA LEU A 81 0.55 6.17 1.55
C LEU A 81 0.89 6.78 0.20
N CYS A 82 -0.10 7.32 -0.53
CA CYS A 82 0.14 7.90 -1.84
C CYS A 82 1.07 9.12 -1.75
N TYR A 83 0.86 10.00 -0.77
CA TYR A 83 1.71 11.16 -0.55
C TYR A 83 3.17 10.76 -0.27
N ASP A 84 3.40 9.84 0.67
CA ASP A 84 4.76 9.40 1.01
C ASP A 84 5.40 8.60 -0.13
N PHE A 85 4.60 7.84 -0.90
CA PHE A 85 5.07 7.13 -2.09
C PHE A 85 5.62 8.10 -3.13
N TRP A 86 4.87 9.12 -3.51
CA TRP A 86 5.34 10.08 -4.51
C TRP A 86 6.52 10.90 -4.03
N ARG A 87 6.52 11.28 -2.76
CA ARG A 87 7.66 11.97 -2.15
C ARG A 87 8.92 11.08 -2.14
N TRP A 88 8.76 9.78 -1.93
CA TRP A 88 9.85 8.83 -2.04
C TRP A 88 10.32 8.70 -3.51
N CYS A 89 9.38 8.70 -4.46
CA CYS A 89 9.67 8.67 -5.89
C CYS A 89 10.40 9.92 -6.43
N GLU A 90 10.41 11.04 -5.70
CA GLU A 90 11.27 12.19 -6.03
C GLU A 90 12.76 11.84 -5.99
N LYS A 91 13.14 10.77 -5.26
CA LYS A 91 14.54 10.36 -5.05
C LYS A 91 14.87 8.99 -5.60
N TYR A 92 13.89 8.12 -5.78
CA TYR A 92 14.08 6.72 -6.15
C TYR A 92 13.10 6.33 -7.26
N ASP A 93 13.53 5.56 -8.25
CA ASP A 93 12.60 4.97 -9.22
C ASP A 93 12.01 3.67 -8.63
N TRP A 94 10.72 3.67 -8.31
CA TRP A 94 10.03 2.49 -7.79
C TRP A 94 10.11 1.28 -8.73
N ARG A 95 10.28 1.49 -10.04
CA ARG A 95 10.40 0.40 -11.03
C ARG A 95 11.62 -0.47 -10.78
N GLU A 96 12.70 0.11 -10.26
CA GLU A 96 13.91 -0.63 -9.90
C GLU A 96 13.71 -1.60 -8.73
N TYR A 97 12.60 -1.48 -8.00
CA TYR A 97 12.29 -2.27 -6.81
C TYR A 97 11.29 -3.40 -7.09
N LEU A 98 10.81 -3.52 -8.32
CA LEU A 98 9.89 -4.58 -8.74
C LEU A 98 10.57 -5.87 -9.23
N TYR A 99 11.88 -5.83 -9.50
CA TYR A 99 12.67 -6.94 -10.06
C TYR A 99 13.96 -7.19 -9.24
#